data_AF-A0A2V8PVM7-F1
#
_entry.id   AF-A0A2V8PVM7-F1
#
_cell.length_a   1.000
_cell.length_b   1.000
_cell.length_c   1.000
_cell.angle_alpha   90.00
_cell.angle_beta   90.00
_cell.angle_gamma   90.00
#
_symmetry.space_group_name_H-M   'P 1'
#
loop_
_entity.id
_entity.type
_entity.pdbx_description
1 polymer ?
#
loop_
_entity_poly.entity_id
_entity_poly.type
_entity_poly.pdbx_seq_one_letter_code
_entity_poly.pdbx_strand_id
1 'polypeptide(L)'
;MALWKIEPLEAQEKNMAENKKSGSLTTVLTYDDVRSVSPALEHYTREPLLDGVWKRDGLSPRDRSVVTVAALIARIQTIEMSYHFALALDNGVKPAELSEIITHLAFYAGWANAMSGV
;
A
#
# COMPACT_ATOMS: atom_id res chain seq x y z
N MET A 1 -23.21 -22.21 37.32
CA MET A 1 -23.00 -22.94 36.05
C MET A 1 -23.86 -22.28 34.98
N ALA A 2 -23.27 -21.41 34.15
CA ALA A 2 -23.97 -20.78 33.04
C ALA A 2 -23.82 -21.67 31.79
N LEU A 3 -24.93 -22.16 31.27
CA LEU A 3 -25.01 -22.90 30.02
C LEU A 3 -24.85 -21.91 28.86
N TRP A 4 -23.70 -21.93 28.19
CA TRP A 4 -23.50 -21.27 26.90
C TRP A 4 -24.41 -21.96 25.87
N LYS A 5 -25.44 -21.26 25.36
CA LYS A 5 -26.27 -21.76 24.27
C LYS A 5 -25.50 -21.60 22.96
N ILE A 6 -24.98 -22.70 22.42
CA ILE A 6 -24.34 -22.74 21.10
C ILE A 6 -25.46 -22.60 20.06
N GLU A 7 -25.34 -21.63 19.15
CA GLU A 7 -26.29 -21.49 18.05
C GLU A 7 -26.19 -22.68 17.07
N PRO A 8 -27.30 -23.08 16.42
CA PRO A 8 -27.31 -24.18 15.46
C PRO A 8 -26.33 -23.91 14.30
N LEU A 9 -25.65 -24.95 13.84
CA LEU A 9 -24.66 -24.88 12.76
C LEU A 9 -25.23 -24.24 11.49
N GLU A 10 -26.51 -24.48 11.17
CA GLU A 10 -27.20 -23.88 10.03
C GLU A 10 -27.33 -22.35 10.12
N ALA A 11 -27.53 -21.81 11.34
CA ALA A 11 -27.56 -20.37 11.57
C ALA A 11 -26.15 -19.77 11.42
N GLN A 12 -25.11 -20.51 11.86
CA GLN A 12 -23.71 -20.12 11.69
C GLN A 12 -23.31 -20.13 10.20
N GLU A 13 -23.72 -21.14 9.44
CA GLU A 13 -23.44 -21.26 8.00
C GLU A 13 -24.16 -20.20 7.18
N LYS A 14 -25.41 -19.87 7.54
CA LYS A 14 -26.15 -18.78 6.91
C LYS A 14 -25.51 -17.42 7.19
N ASN A 15 -25.06 -17.17 8.43
CA ASN A 15 -24.31 -15.97 8.79
C ASN A 15 -22.96 -15.90 8.05
N MET A 16 -22.25 -17.02 7.89
CA MET A 16 -21.02 -17.07 7.08
C MET A 16 -21.29 -16.82 5.59
N ALA A 17 -22.39 -17.33 5.05
CA ALA A 17 -22.79 -17.12 3.65
C ALA A 17 -23.24 -15.67 3.39
N GLU A 18 -23.95 -15.05 4.34
CA GLU A 18 -24.34 -13.63 4.30
C GLU A 18 -23.10 -12.72 4.41
N ASN A 19 -22.17 -13.03 5.32
CA ASN A 19 -20.91 -12.30 5.46
C ASN A 19 -20.00 -12.46 4.22
N LYS A 20 -20.07 -13.61 3.53
CA LYS A 20 -19.38 -13.86 2.25
C LYS A 20 -20.02 -13.13 1.07
N LYS A 21 -21.33 -12.83 1.10
CA LYS A 21 -22.01 -11.97 0.11
C LYS A 21 -21.73 -10.48 0.33
N SER A 22 -21.28 -10.09 1.52
CA SER A 22 -20.62 -8.81 1.80
C SER A 22 -19.12 -8.86 1.45
N GLY A 23 -18.70 -9.82 0.64
CA GLY A 23 -17.32 -10.02 0.21
C GLY A 23 -16.86 -8.94 -0.77
N SER A 24 -15.74 -8.30 -0.41
CA SER A 24 -14.92 -7.38 -1.21
C SER A 24 -15.38 -5.91 -1.27
N LEU A 25 -15.34 -5.23 -0.12
CA LEU A 25 -15.16 -3.78 -0.06
C LEU A 25 -13.67 -3.41 -0.10
N THR A 26 -12.92 -3.91 -1.08
CA THR A 26 -11.67 -3.23 -1.44
C THR A 26 -12.06 -2.08 -2.35
N THR A 27 -12.74 -1.07 -1.79
CA THR A 27 -13.02 0.16 -2.53
C THR A 27 -11.66 0.82 -2.77
N VAL A 28 -11.17 0.73 -4.00
CA VAL A 28 -10.03 1.54 -4.43
C VAL A 28 -10.49 3.00 -4.31
N LEU A 29 -9.84 3.78 -3.44
CA LEU A 29 -10.10 5.21 -3.32
C LEU A 29 -9.91 5.87 -4.69
N THR A 30 -10.97 6.48 -5.22
CA THR A 30 -10.91 7.22 -6.49
C THR A 30 -10.51 8.67 -6.25
N TYR A 31 -10.08 9.38 -7.31
CA TYR A 31 -9.84 10.82 -7.21
C TYR A 31 -11.12 11.59 -6.85
N ASP A 32 -12.28 11.14 -7.31
CA ASP A 32 -13.55 11.79 -6.96
C ASP A 32 -13.88 11.60 -5.47
N ASP A 33 -13.57 10.43 -4.90
CA ASP A 33 -13.68 10.21 -3.45
C ASP A 33 -12.77 11.16 -2.68
N VAL A 34 -11.50 11.28 -3.08
CA VAL A 34 -10.55 12.22 -2.45
C VAL A 34 -11.02 13.66 -2.62
N ARG A 35 -11.50 14.05 -3.81
CA ARG A 35 -11.99 15.41 -4.07
C ARG A 35 -13.22 15.75 -3.22
N SER A 36 -14.09 14.78 -2.97
CA SER A 36 -15.30 14.99 -2.15
C SER A 36 -14.99 15.39 -0.71
N VAL A 37 -13.84 14.95 -0.17
CA VAL A 37 -13.41 15.21 1.21
C VAL A 37 -12.32 16.28 1.28
N SER A 38 -11.36 16.25 0.35
CA SER A 38 -10.19 17.14 0.30
C SER A 38 -9.82 17.51 -1.15
N PRO A 39 -10.50 18.51 -1.74
CA PRO A 39 -10.26 18.94 -3.13
C PRO A 39 -8.82 19.37 -3.40
N ALA A 40 -8.19 20.05 -2.43
CA ALA A 40 -6.80 20.48 -2.57
C ALA A 40 -5.84 19.29 -2.65
N LEU A 41 -6.08 18.22 -1.89
CA LEU A 41 -5.25 17.02 -1.92
C LEU A 41 -5.37 16.28 -3.25
N GLU A 42 -6.56 16.18 -3.82
CA GLU A 42 -6.75 15.60 -5.16
C GLU A 42 -5.99 16.40 -6.22
N HIS A 43 -6.12 17.74 -6.20
CA HIS A 43 -5.37 18.61 -7.11
C HIS A 43 -3.85 18.44 -6.94
N TYR A 44 -3.33 18.42 -5.72
CA TYR A 44 -1.90 18.20 -5.45
C TYR A 44 -1.40 16.83 -5.89
N THR A 45 -2.27 15.81 -5.79
CA THR A 45 -1.96 14.45 -6.21
C THR A 45 -1.83 14.38 -7.73
N ARG A 46 -2.76 15.01 -8.47
CA ARG A 46 -2.74 14.93 -9.93
C ARG A 46 -1.70 15.83 -10.57
N GLU A 47 -1.73 17.11 -10.23
CA GLU A 47 -0.96 18.11 -10.96
C GLU A 47 0.50 18.21 -10.46
N PRO A 48 0.80 18.70 -9.25
CA PRO A 48 2.18 18.73 -8.73
C PRO A 48 2.87 17.38 -8.61
N LEU A 49 2.17 16.32 -8.19
CA LEU A 49 2.79 15.03 -7.92
C LEU A 49 2.88 14.19 -9.20
N LEU A 50 1.76 13.70 -9.74
CA LEU A 50 1.77 12.75 -10.86
C LEU A 50 2.16 13.37 -12.20
N ASP A 51 1.60 14.54 -12.54
CA ASP A 51 1.93 15.25 -13.77
C ASP A 51 3.18 16.15 -13.63
N GLY A 52 3.61 16.42 -12.39
CA GLY A 52 4.76 17.25 -12.07
C GLY A 52 5.98 16.40 -11.70
N VAL A 53 6.20 16.17 -10.40
CA VAL A 53 7.48 15.65 -9.89
C VAL A 53 7.82 14.29 -10.48
N TRP A 54 6.84 13.42 -10.74
CA TRP A 54 7.06 12.10 -11.34
C TRP A 54 7.49 12.15 -12.81
N LYS A 55 7.25 13.26 -13.52
CA LYS A 55 7.59 13.45 -14.95
C LYS A 55 8.83 14.29 -15.19
N ARG A 56 9.52 14.76 -14.15
CA ARG A 56 10.75 15.58 -14.30
C ARG A 56 11.92 14.74 -14.84
N ASP A 57 12.64 15.26 -15.84
CA ASP A 57 13.71 14.55 -16.55
C ASP A 57 14.97 14.23 -15.74
N GLY A 58 15.16 14.87 -14.57
CA GLY A 58 16.39 14.70 -13.77
C GLY A 58 16.54 13.34 -13.08
N LEU A 59 15.48 12.52 -13.03
CA LEU A 59 15.51 11.14 -12.56
C LEU A 59 14.55 10.30 -13.39
N SER A 60 15.02 9.12 -13.79
CA SER A 60 14.19 8.14 -14.48
C SER A 60 13.03 7.66 -13.58
N PRO A 61 11.91 7.18 -14.15
CA PRO A 61 10.84 6.56 -13.35
C PRO A 61 11.35 5.43 -12.46
N ARG A 62 12.32 4.65 -12.94
CA ARG A 62 13.00 3.60 -12.17
C ARG A 62 13.62 4.15 -10.90
N ASP A 63 14.47 5.16 -11.03
CA ASP A 63 15.24 5.69 -9.90
C ASP A 63 14.33 6.49 -8.94
N ARG A 64 13.27 7.12 -9.45
CA ARG A 64 12.21 7.71 -8.61
C ARG A 64 11.51 6.66 -7.76
N SER A 65 11.19 5.50 -8.33
CA SER A 65 10.59 4.40 -7.57
C SER A 65 11.54 3.88 -6.48
N VAL A 66 12.84 3.74 -6.78
CA VAL A 66 13.84 3.33 -5.78
C VAL A 66 13.86 4.29 -4.58
N VAL A 67 13.95 5.60 -4.83
CA VAL A 67 13.96 6.61 -3.77
C VAL A 67 12.65 6.61 -2.97
N THR A 68 11.51 6.46 -3.65
CA THR A 68 10.19 6.43 -3.02
C THR A 68 10.05 5.22 -2.10
N VAL A 69 10.39 4.02 -2.58
CA VAL A 69 10.38 2.79 -1.79
C VAL A 69 11.29 2.91 -0.56
N ALA A 70 12.51 3.43 -0.74
CA ALA A 70 13.43 3.62 0.37
C ALA A 70 12.87 4.57 1.44
N ALA A 71 12.22 5.66 1.03
CA ALA A 71 11.59 6.60 1.94
C ALA A 71 10.39 5.99 2.68
N LEU A 72 9.56 5.17 2.01
CA LEU A 72 8.43 4.48 2.64
C LEU A 72 8.89 3.49 3.71
N ILE A 73 9.91 2.67 3.40
CA ILE A 73 10.52 1.73 4.34
C ILE A 73 11.10 2.48 5.55
N ALA A 74 11.88 3.53 5.30
CA ALA A 74 12.48 4.34 6.36
C ALA A 74 11.45 5.01 7.28
N ARG A 75 10.20 5.18 6.82
CA ARG A 75 9.10 5.79 7.58
C ARG A 75 8.06 4.79 8.07
N ILE A 76 8.22 3.49 7.81
CA ILE A 76 7.24 2.43 8.12
C ILE A 76 5.84 2.78 7.56
N GLN A 77 5.78 3.32 6.34
CA GLN A 77 4.52 3.68 5.67
C GLN A 77 3.93 2.48 4.89
N THR A 78 3.61 1.41 5.62
CA THR A 78 3.28 0.08 5.07
C THR A 78 2.06 0.05 4.16
N ILE A 79 1.07 0.92 4.39
CA ILE A 79 -0.16 1.00 3.56
C ILE A 79 0.17 1.30 2.09
N GLU A 80 1.19 2.13 1.84
CA GLU A 80 1.58 2.57 0.51
C GLU A 80 2.65 1.65 -0.13
N MET A 81 3.31 0.79 0.66
CA MET A 81 4.44 -0.01 0.19
C MET A 81 4.06 -0.96 -0.94
N SER A 82 2.97 -1.71 -0.80
CA SER A 82 2.55 -2.69 -1.80
C SER A 82 2.36 -2.07 -3.19
N TYR A 83 1.72 -0.89 -3.24
CA TYR A 83 1.54 -0.14 -4.48
C TYR A 83 2.87 0.32 -5.07
N HIS A 84 3.73 0.95 -4.26
CA HIS A 84 4.99 1.48 -4.75
C HIS A 84 6.04 0.41 -5.07
N PHE A 85 5.95 -0.78 -4.48
CA PHE A 85 6.80 -1.92 -4.83
C PHE A 85 6.41 -2.47 -6.20
N ALA A 86 5.11 -2.62 -6.48
CA ALA A 86 4.62 -2.98 -7.80
C ALA A 86 5.03 -1.94 -8.85
N LEU A 87 4.84 -0.64 -8.55
CA LEU A 87 5.27 0.44 -9.45
C LEU A 87 6.78 0.46 -9.68
N ALA A 88 7.59 0.10 -8.68
CA ALA A 88 9.04 -0.03 -8.84
C ALA A 88 9.40 -1.14 -9.83
N LEU A 89 8.75 -2.30 -9.72
CA LEU A 89 8.93 -3.42 -10.65
C LEU A 89 8.49 -3.04 -12.07
N ASP A 90 7.33 -2.41 -12.21
CA ASP A 90 6.81 -1.94 -13.51
C ASP A 90 7.75 -0.90 -14.16
N ASN A 91 8.37 -0.04 -13.35
CA ASN A 91 9.38 0.92 -13.80
C ASN A 91 10.78 0.30 -14.03
N GLY A 92 10.93 -1.02 -13.90
CA GLY A 92 12.15 -1.75 -14.25
C GLY A 92 13.17 -1.94 -13.12
N VAL A 93 12.78 -1.72 -11.85
CA VAL A 93 13.57 -2.20 -10.71
C VAL A 93 13.43 -3.72 -10.64
N LYS A 94 14.53 -4.45 -10.47
CA LYS A 94 14.49 -5.92 -10.40
C LYS A 94 14.07 -6.39 -9.00
N PRO A 95 13.41 -7.55 -8.86
CA PRO A 95 13.10 -8.12 -7.55
C PRO A 95 14.32 -8.26 -6.64
N ALA A 96 15.47 -8.66 -7.19
CA ALA A 96 16.73 -8.73 -6.45
C ALA A 96 17.21 -7.36 -5.95
N GLU A 97 17.02 -6.29 -6.74
CA GLU A 97 17.39 -4.94 -6.32
C GLU A 97 16.48 -4.42 -5.20
N LEU A 98 15.18 -4.71 -5.26
CA LEU A 98 14.26 -4.41 -4.14
C LEU A 98 14.64 -5.16 -2.86
N SER A 99 14.97 -6.45 -2.98
CA SER A 99 15.45 -7.25 -1.85
C SER A 99 16.72 -6.66 -1.21
N GLU A 100 17.66 -6.18 -2.03
CA GLU A 100 18.86 -5.50 -1.55
C GLU A 100 18.56 -4.14 -0.92
N ILE A 101 17.61 -3.36 -1.46
CA ILE A 101 17.18 -2.09 -0.85
C ILE A 101 16.63 -2.32 0.57
N ILE A 102 15.75 -3.31 0.74
CA ILE A 102 15.18 -3.66 2.06
C ILE A 102 16.30 -4.05 3.03
N THR A 103 17.20 -4.92 2.59
CA THR A 103 18.33 -5.40 3.40
C THR A 103 19.27 -4.26 3.79
N HIS A 104 19.59 -3.37 2.85
CA HIS A 104 20.46 -2.21 3.09
C HIS A 104 19.84 -1.26 4.11
N LEU A 105 18.53 -1.03 4.05
CA LEU A 105 17.82 -0.16 4.97
C LEU A 105 17.71 -0.74 6.39
N ALA A 106 17.97 -2.02 6.61
CA ALA A 106 18.08 -2.57 7.95
C ALA A 106 19.20 -1.90 8.76
N PHE A 107 20.28 -1.50 8.08
CA PHE A 107 21.44 -0.83 8.67
C PHE A 107 21.25 0.68 8.85
N TYR A 108 20.53 1.33 7.93
CA TYR A 108 20.41 2.80 7.89
C TYR A 108 19.09 3.34 8.45
N ALA A 109 18.03 2.53 8.45
CA ALA A 109 16.71 2.87 8.98
C ALA A 109 16.28 1.97 10.14
N GLY A 110 17.04 0.91 10.44
CA GLY A 110 16.78 -0.02 11.55
C GLY A 110 16.06 -1.30 11.12
N TRP A 111 16.24 -2.36 11.90
CA TRP A 111 15.76 -3.70 11.56
C TRP A 111 14.24 -3.79 11.45
N ALA A 112 13.50 -3.10 12.32
CA ALA A 112 12.03 -3.07 12.29
C ALA A 112 11.50 -2.45 10.99
N ASN A 113 12.15 -1.40 10.50
CA ASN A 113 11.80 -0.75 9.25
C ASN A 113 12.00 -1.69 8.06
N ALA A 114 13.16 -2.34 7.97
CA ALA A 114 13.42 -3.33 6.91
C ALA A 114 12.41 -4.49 6.96
N MET A 115 12.14 -5.04 8.14
CA MET A 115 11.17 -6.14 8.30
C MET A 115 9.74 -5.74 7.90
N SER A 116 9.38 -4.46 7.97
CA SER A 116 8.07 -3.98 7.51
C SER A 116 7.90 -3.97 5.99
N GLY A 117 9.01 -4.04 5.24
CA GLY A 117 9.03 -4.14 3.79
C GLY A 117 9.13 -5.58 3.26
N VAL A 118 9.08 -6.58 4.14
CA VAL A 118 9.05 -8.02 3.80
C VAL A 118 7.60 -8.51 3.84
#